data_AF-A0A7Y3M6N1-F1
#
_entry.id   AF-A0A7Y3M6N1-F1
#
_cell.length_a   1.000
_cell.length_b   1.000
_cell.length_c   1.000
_cell.angle_alpha   90.00
_cell.angle_beta   90.00
_cell.angle_gamma   90.00
#
_symmetry.space_group_name_H-M   'P 1'
#
loop_
_entity.id
_entity.type
_entity.pdbx_description
1 polymer ?
#
loop_
_entity_poly.entity_id
_entity_poly.type
_entity_poly.pdbx_seq_one_letter_code
_entity_poly.pdbx_strand_id
1 'polypeptide(L)'
;MGEVEVHALRGVDLDLERSEFVVLLGPSGSGKSTLLNILGGLDIPSSGTVHYGSHELTRASESELTRYRRDHVGFVFQFYNLIPSLTARENVALVTDIARHPMTPEDALEMVQLSDRMDHFPAQMSGGEQQRVAIARAIAKRPEVLLCDEPTGALDIETGIVVLEAIDRVNRELGTTVAVITHNASIAAVADRVLYMADGCIAKETRNETRASPRDLTW
;
A
#
# COMPACT_ATOMS: atom_id res chain seq x y z
N MET A 1 21.07 5.65 -32.33
CA MET A 1 21.07 4.84 -31.10
C MET A 1 19.65 4.34 -30.95
N GLY A 2 19.43 3.03 -31.06
CA GLY A 2 18.08 2.45 -31.01
C GLY A 2 17.51 2.57 -29.60
N GLU A 3 16.21 2.84 -29.50
CA GLU A 3 15.48 2.76 -28.23
C GLU A 3 15.62 1.34 -27.67
N VAL A 4 16.24 1.22 -26.50
CA VAL A 4 16.27 -0.05 -25.77
C VAL A 4 14.91 -0.21 -25.12
N GLU A 5 14.11 -1.17 -25.57
CA GLU A 5 12.86 -1.52 -24.90
C GLU A 5 13.18 -2.12 -23.52
N VAL A 6 12.65 -1.49 -22.47
CA VAL A 6 12.82 -1.94 -21.08
C VAL A 6 11.53 -2.63 -20.63
N HIS A 7 11.58 -3.95 -20.48
CA HIS A 7 10.47 -4.71 -19.91
C HIS A 7 10.50 -4.66 -18.39
N ALA A 8 9.60 -3.89 -17.79
CA ALA A 8 9.45 -3.76 -16.34
C ALA A 8 8.93 -5.04 -15.68
N LEU A 9 8.01 -5.76 -16.35
CA LEU A 9 7.47 -7.05 -15.93
C LEU A 9 7.61 -8.07 -17.06
N ARG A 10 7.88 -9.33 -16.72
CA ARG A 10 8.21 -10.41 -17.66
C ARG A 10 7.45 -11.69 -17.32
N GLY A 11 6.14 -11.70 -17.58
CA GLY A 11 5.29 -12.87 -17.35
C GLY A 11 5.12 -13.20 -15.86
N VAL A 12 4.63 -12.22 -15.09
CA VAL A 12 4.33 -12.41 -13.67
C VAL A 12 2.94 -13.02 -13.52
N ASP A 13 2.88 -14.18 -12.86
CA ASP A 13 1.64 -14.79 -12.37
C ASP A 13 1.55 -14.58 -10.85
N LEU A 14 0.46 -13.96 -10.39
CA LEU A 14 0.27 -13.62 -8.98
C LEU A 14 -1.22 -13.57 -8.62
N ASP A 15 -1.58 -14.30 -7.58
CA ASP A 15 -2.87 -14.18 -6.88
C ASP A 15 -2.63 -13.61 -5.49
N LEU A 16 -3.44 -12.64 -5.05
CA LEU A 16 -3.47 -12.14 -3.67
C LEU A 16 -4.74 -12.64 -2.97
N GLU A 17 -4.60 -13.29 -1.82
CA GLU A 17 -5.73 -13.85 -1.10
C GLU A 17 -6.43 -12.78 -0.24
N ARG A 18 -7.72 -12.98 0.04
CA ARG A 18 -8.48 -12.06 0.90
C ARG A 18 -7.91 -12.04 2.31
N SER A 19 -7.77 -10.84 2.87
CA SER A 19 -7.22 -10.59 4.21
C SER A 19 -5.75 -11.01 4.40
N GLU A 20 -5.04 -11.36 3.33
CA GLU A 20 -3.63 -11.72 3.37
C GLU A 20 -2.74 -10.47 3.49
N PHE A 21 -1.64 -10.57 4.24
CA PHE A 21 -0.55 -9.60 4.23
C PHE A 21 0.62 -10.12 3.40
N VAL A 22 0.86 -9.50 2.24
CA VAL A 22 1.93 -9.88 1.31
C VAL A 22 3.03 -8.83 1.29
N VAL A 23 4.29 -9.28 1.30
CA VAL A 23 5.45 -8.43 1.05
C VAL A 23 6.09 -8.80 -0.29
N LEU A 24 6.24 -7.83 -1.17
CA LEU A 24 6.99 -7.95 -2.41
C LEU A 24 8.40 -7.37 -2.18
N LEU A 25 9.38 -8.24 -2.05
CA LEU A 25 10.76 -7.89 -1.74
C LEU A 25 11.62 -7.92 -3.00
N GLY A 26 12.46 -6.90 -3.24
CA GLY A 26 13.43 -6.97 -4.33
C GLY A 26 14.23 -5.69 -4.50
N PRO A 27 15.33 -5.71 -5.29
CA PRO A 27 16.16 -4.53 -5.52
C PRO A 27 15.39 -3.43 -6.28
N SER A 28 15.89 -2.19 -6.21
CA SER A 28 15.38 -1.09 -7.04
C SER A 28 15.39 -1.46 -8.52
N GLY A 29 14.32 -1.14 -9.23
CA GLY A 29 14.18 -1.48 -10.66
C GLY A 29 13.71 -2.91 -10.96
N SER A 30 13.39 -3.74 -9.96
CA SER A 30 12.91 -5.12 -10.19
C SER A 30 11.47 -5.25 -10.72
N GLY A 31 10.75 -4.15 -10.93
CA GLY A 31 9.36 -4.13 -11.43
C GLY A 31 8.27 -4.03 -10.35
N LYS A 32 8.63 -3.99 -9.06
CA LYS A 32 7.68 -3.92 -7.92
C LYS A 32 6.62 -2.81 -8.05
N SER A 33 7.04 -1.55 -8.23
CA SER A 33 6.10 -0.42 -8.30
C SER A 33 5.22 -0.50 -9.54
N THR A 34 5.74 -1.01 -10.66
CA THR A 34 4.94 -1.27 -11.87
C THR A 34 3.86 -2.31 -11.60
N LEU A 35 4.21 -3.43 -10.97
CA LEU A 35 3.24 -4.46 -10.59
C LEU A 35 2.17 -3.90 -9.64
N LEU A 36 2.59 -3.18 -8.60
CA LEU A 36 1.68 -2.56 -7.62
C LEU A 36 0.73 -1.56 -8.28
N ASN A 37 1.22 -0.72 -9.20
CA ASN A 37 0.40 0.23 -9.95
C ASN A 37 -0.63 -0.47 -10.85
N ILE A 38 -0.23 -1.55 -11.52
CA ILE A 38 -1.13 -2.36 -12.34
C ILE A 38 -2.24 -2.99 -11.47
N LEU A 39 -1.88 -3.60 -10.33
CA LEU A 39 -2.85 -4.21 -9.41
C LEU A 39 -3.86 -3.20 -8.87
N GLY A 40 -3.44 -1.96 -8.62
CA GLY A 40 -4.35 -0.90 -8.19
C GLY A 40 -4.99 -0.11 -9.33
N GLY A 41 -4.83 -0.52 -10.59
CA GLY A 41 -5.45 0.11 -11.74
C GLY A 41 -4.97 1.54 -12.00
N LEU A 42 -3.74 1.87 -11.63
CA LEU A 42 -3.06 3.13 -12.00
C LEU A 42 -2.30 3.02 -13.31
N ASP A 43 -2.02 1.79 -13.75
CA ASP A 43 -1.34 1.50 -15.01
C ASP A 43 -1.99 0.26 -15.67
N ILE A 44 -1.75 0.08 -16.97
CA ILE A 44 -2.34 -1.00 -17.78
C ILE A 44 -1.22 -1.91 -18.27
N PRO A 45 -1.32 -3.23 -18.11
CA PRO A 45 -0.28 -4.13 -18.58
C PRO A 45 -0.20 -4.14 -20.11
N SER A 46 1.01 -4.26 -20.66
CA SER A 46 1.19 -4.41 -22.12
C SER A 46 0.65 -5.73 -22.66
N SER A 47 0.57 -6.77 -21.83
CA SER A 47 0.00 -8.08 -22.14
C SER A 47 -0.43 -8.81 -20.86
N GLY A 48 -1.24 -9.86 -20.99
CA GLY A 48 -1.80 -10.59 -19.86
C GLY A 48 -3.11 -9.97 -19.34
N THR A 49 -3.58 -10.46 -18.20
CA THR A 49 -4.88 -10.09 -17.63
C THR A 49 -4.76 -9.82 -16.14
N VAL A 50 -5.54 -8.85 -15.66
CA VAL A 50 -5.62 -8.46 -14.25
C VAL A 50 -7.07 -8.51 -13.84
N HIS A 51 -7.34 -9.22 -12.74
CA HIS A 51 -8.69 -9.41 -12.22
C HIS A 51 -8.77 -8.98 -10.76
N TYR A 52 -9.89 -8.35 -10.42
CA TYR A 52 -10.32 -8.12 -9.06
C TYR A 52 -11.62 -8.90 -8.82
N GLY A 53 -11.51 -10.05 -8.14
CA GLY A 53 -12.62 -11.00 -8.07
C GLY A 53 -13.08 -11.41 -9.47
N SER A 54 -14.34 -11.15 -9.81
CA SER A 54 -14.88 -11.41 -11.15
C SER A 54 -14.72 -10.23 -12.13
N HIS A 55 -14.15 -9.11 -11.70
CA HIS A 55 -14.01 -7.90 -12.52
C HIS A 55 -12.65 -7.89 -13.24
N GLU A 56 -12.66 -7.96 -14.57
CA GLU A 56 -11.44 -7.84 -15.39
C GLU A 56 -11.06 -6.36 -15.54
N LEU A 57 -9.91 -5.98 -14.99
CA LEU A 57 -9.41 -4.60 -14.98
C LEU A 57 -8.69 -4.23 -16.28
N THR A 58 -8.07 -5.19 -16.96
CA THR A 58 -7.26 -4.95 -18.18
C THR A 58 -8.06 -4.31 -19.31
N ARG A 59 -9.36 -4.59 -19.38
CA ARG A 59 -10.28 -4.08 -20.42
C ARG A 59 -11.24 -3.01 -19.89
N ALA A 60 -11.07 -2.59 -18.64
CA ALA A 60 -11.91 -1.61 -18.01
C ALA A 60 -11.66 -0.21 -18.62
N SER A 61 -12.73 0.56 -18.78
CA SER A 61 -12.64 1.98 -19.10
C SER A 61 -12.04 2.77 -17.93
N GLU A 62 -11.56 3.99 -18.21
CA GLU A 62 -11.04 4.87 -17.15
C GLU A 62 -12.08 5.16 -16.05
N SER A 63 -13.37 5.21 -16.43
CA SER A 63 -14.47 5.37 -15.48
C SER A 63 -14.63 4.16 -14.55
N GLU A 64 -14.41 2.95 -15.06
CA GLU A 64 -14.47 1.71 -14.29
C GLU A 64 -13.25 1.59 -13.38
N LEU A 65 -12.06 1.90 -13.87
CA LEU A 65 -10.84 1.96 -13.05
C LEU A 65 -10.95 3.02 -11.95
N THR A 66 -11.53 4.19 -12.23
CA THR A 66 -11.81 5.22 -11.23
C THR A 66 -12.74 4.70 -10.13
N ARG A 67 -13.79 3.96 -10.49
CA ARG A 67 -14.70 3.35 -9.53
C ARG A 67 -14.02 2.23 -8.74
N TYR A 68 -13.21 1.40 -9.40
CA TYR A 68 -12.41 0.36 -8.75
C TYR A 68 -11.49 0.95 -7.68
N ARG A 69 -10.72 1.98 -8.04
CA ARG A 69 -9.84 2.69 -7.09
C ARG A 69 -10.64 3.33 -5.95
N ARG A 70 -11.78 3.95 -6.25
CA ARG A 70 -12.63 4.58 -5.23
C ARG A 70 -13.20 3.56 -4.25
N ASP A 71 -13.75 2.46 -4.74
CA ASP A 71 -14.56 1.54 -3.94
C ASP A 71 -13.71 0.44 -3.27
N HIS A 72 -12.55 0.06 -3.83
CA HIS A 72 -11.82 -1.14 -3.38
C HIS A 72 -10.36 -0.92 -2.97
N VAL A 73 -9.64 0.06 -3.54
CA VAL A 73 -8.17 0.16 -3.41
C VAL A 73 -7.70 1.34 -2.58
N GLY A 74 -7.08 1.11 -1.43
CA GLY A 74 -6.28 2.10 -0.71
C GLY A 74 -4.85 2.13 -1.24
N PHE A 75 -4.27 3.32 -1.42
CA PHE A 75 -2.87 3.49 -1.83
C PHE A 75 -2.11 4.31 -0.80
N VAL A 76 -0.94 3.82 -0.40
CA VAL A 76 0.04 4.51 0.44
C VAL A 76 1.33 4.64 -0.36
N PHE A 77 1.74 5.87 -0.64
CA PHE A 77 2.93 6.17 -1.44
C PHE A 77 4.12 6.50 -0.54
N GLN A 78 5.33 6.25 -1.04
CA GLN A 78 6.59 6.58 -0.36
C GLN A 78 6.68 8.07 0.04
N PHE A 79 6.18 8.98 -0.81
CA PHE A 79 6.24 10.43 -0.57
C PHE A 79 4.98 11.03 0.08
N TYR A 80 4.13 10.19 0.69
CA TYR A 80 2.94 10.53 1.47
C TYR A 80 1.79 11.18 0.66
N ASN A 81 2.11 12.01 -0.34
CA ASN A 81 1.20 12.75 -1.21
C ASN A 81 0.14 13.54 -0.43
N LEU A 82 0.50 14.12 0.72
CA LEU A 82 -0.40 14.97 1.50
C LEU A 82 -0.53 16.37 0.88
N ILE A 83 -1.69 16.99 1.02
CA ILE A 83 -1.92 18.39 0.62
C ILE A 83 -1.37 19.29 1.74
N PRO A 84 -0.32 20.10 1.50
CA PRO A 84 0.38 20.84 2.57
C PRO A 84 -0.47 21.89 3.27
N SER A 85 -1.49 22.42 2.58
CA SER A 85 -2.38 23.47 3.09
C SER A 85 -3.56 22.95 3.90
N LEU A 86 -3.67 21.64 4.07
CA LEU A 86 -4.75 20.98 4.81
C LEU A 86 -4.17 20.34 6.07
N THR A 87 -4.95 20.33 7.15
CA THR A 87 -4.66 19.57 8.37
C THR A 87 -4.68 18.06 8.10
N ALA A 88 -4.19 17.26 9.06
CA ALA A 88 -4.26 15.81 8.99
C ALA A 88 -5.72 15.33 8.81
N ARG A 89 -6.65 15.89 9.59
CA ARG A 89 -8.09 15.62 9.48
C ARG A 89 -8.64 15.95 8.10
N GLU A 90 -8.33 17.13 7.58
CA GLU A 90 -8.81 17.55 6.25
C GLU A 90 -8.22 16.68 5.13
N ASN A 91 -6.94 16.28 5.23
CA ASN A 91 -6.33 15.35 4.28
C ASN A 91 -7.06 14.00 4.22
N VAL A 92 -7.50 13.49 5.38
CA VAL A 92 -8.28 12.25 5.47
C VAL A 92 -9.70 12.45 4.94
N ALA A 93 -10.33 13.59 5.25
CA ALA A 93 -11.70 13.91 4.85
C ALA A 93 -11.92 13.91 3.33
N LEU A 94 -10.92 14.30 2.54
CA LEU A 94 -10.97 14.31 1.06
C LEU A 94 -11.46 12.98 0.45
N VAL A 95 -11.07 11.86 1.05
CA VAL A 95 -11.45 10.53 0.55
C VAL A 95 -12.79 10.08 1.13
N THR A 96 -13.14 10.54 2.32
CA THR A 96 -14.44 10.23 2.95
C THR A 96 -15.61 10.79 2.13
N ASP A 97 -15.46 11.98 1.55
CA ASP A 97 -16.51 12.64 0.76
C ASP A 97 -16.91 11.89 -0.51
N ILE A 98 -16.02 11.04 -1.03
CA ILE A 98 -16.25 10.27 -2.26
C ILE A 98 -16.53 8.78 -2.00
N ALA A 99 -16.40 8.32 -0.77
CA ALA A 99 -16.57 6.92 -0.39
C ALA A 99 -18.03 6.62 -0.02
N ARG A 100 -18.48 5.37 -0.22
CA ARG A 100 -19.87 4.98 0.07
C ARG A 100 -20.13 4.78 1.56
N HIS A 101 -19.19 4.16 2.26
CA HIS A 101 -19.29 3.83 3.69
C HIS A 101 -17.99 4.15 4.42
N PRO A 102 -17.57 5.44 4.45
CA PRO A 102 -16.32 5.81 5.07
C PRO A 102 -16.36 5.67 6.60
N MET A 103 -15.18 5.50 7.19
CA MET A 103 -14.91 5.87 8.58
C MET A 103 -14.96 7.40 8.72
N THR A 104 -15.17 7.90 9.93
CA THR A 104 -14.89 9.31 10.18
C THR A 104 -13.39 9.56 10.07
N PRO A 105 -12.95 10.78 9.66
CA PRO A 105 -11.54 11.14 9.69
C PRO A 105 -10.90 10.92 11.07
N GLU A 106 -11.65 11.17 12.13
CA GLU A 106 -11.26 10.96 13.52
C GLU A 106 -10.96 9.48 13.81
N ASP A 107 -11.88 8.56 13.45
CA ASP A 107 -11.68 7.12 13.65
C ASP A 107 -10.45 6.61 12.87
N ALA A 108 -10.27 7.08 11.63
CA ALA A 108 -9.14 6.68 10.80
C ALA A 108 -7.80 7.17 11.39
N LEU A 109 -7.76 8.39 11.93
CA LEU A 109 -6.58 8.95 12.59
C LEU A 109 -6.31 8.27 13.95
N GLU A 110 -7.35 7.88 14.68
CA GLU A 110 -7.21 7.11 15.91
C GLU A 110 -6.61 5.72 15.64
N MET A 111 -7.04 5.04 14.58
CA MET A 111 -6.52 3.72 14.20
C MET A 111 -5.00 3.74 14.00
N VAL A 112 -4.47 4.84 13.45
CA VAL A 112 -3.04 5.06 13.25
C VAL A 112 -2.36 5.84 14.39
N GLN A 113 -3.03 6.01 15.55
CA GLN A 113 -2.51 6.68 16.75
C GLN A 113 -2.09 8.14 16.51
N LEU A 114 -2.96 8.93 15.88
CA LEU A 114 -2.76 10.36 15.59
C LEU A 114 -3.87 11.26 16.13
N SER A 115 -4.61 10.82 17.16
CA SER A 115 -5.72 11.60 17.70
C SER A 115 -5.32 12.98 18.23
N ASP A 116 -4.12 13.11 18.83
CA ASP A 116 -3.61 14.39 19.34
C ASP A 116 -2.96 15.28 18.25
N ARG A 117 -3.04 14.85 16.99
CA ARG A 117 -2.38 15.50 15.84
C ARG A 117 -3.35 15.84 14.70
N MET A 118 -4.65 15.61 14.87
CA MET A 118 -5.64 15.76 13.80
C MET A 118 -5.68 17.17 13.17
N ASP A 119 -5.42 18.21 13.96
CA ASP A 119 -5.45 19.61 13.51
C ASP A 119 -4.08 20.16 13.08
N HIS A 120 -3.04 19.32 13.01
CA HIS A 120 -1.72 19.74 12.54
C HIS A 120 -1.63 19.70 11.01
N PHE A 121 -0.95 20.70 10.44
CA PHE A 121 -0.55 20.70 9.03
C PHE A 121 0.66 19.76 8.83
N PRO A 122 0.86 19.18 7.62
CA PRO A 122 2.00 18.31 7.33
C PRO A 122 3.36 18.90 7.72
N ALA A 123 3.55 20.22 7.54
CA ALA A 123 4.79 20.92 7.91
C ALA A 123 5.09 20.92 9.44
N GLN A 124 4.11 20.59 10.28
CA GLN A 124 4.24 20.50 11.73
C GLN A 124 4.42 19.06 12.22
N MET A 125 4.49 18.09 11.31
CA MET A 125 4.51 16.65 11.61
C MET A 125 5.82 16.03 11.15
N SER A 126 6.32 15.06 11.93
CA SER A 126 7.43 14.19 11.52
C SER A 126 7.08 13.35 10.30
N GLY A 127 8.09 12.79 9.63
CA GLY A 127 7.88 11.91 8.46
C GLY A 127 6.98 10.71 8.79
N GLY A 128 7.16 10.08 9.95
CA GLY A 128 6.32 8.97 10.39
C GLY A 128 4.88 9.36 10.72
N GLU A 129 4.69 10.54 11.31
CA GLU A 129 3.34 11.07 11.52
C GLU A 129 2.67 11.37 10.17
N GLN A 130 3.37 12.01 9.21
CA GLN A 130 2.83 12.26 7.87
C GLN A 130 2.49 10.94 7.14
N GLN A 131 3.33 9.92 7.27
CA GLN A 131 3.08 8.63 6.67
C GLN A 131 1.86 7.93 7.28
N ARG A 132 1.68 8.05 8.59
CA ARG A 132 0.47 7.54 9.27
C ARG A 132 -0.78 8.32 8.84
N VAL A 133 -0.71 9.63 8.57
CA VAL A 133 -1.82 10.37 7.94
C VAL A 133 -2.13 9.83 6.54
N ALA A 134 -1.10 9.50 5.74
CA ALA A 134 -1.31 8.90 4.43
C ALA A 134 -2.01 7.53 4.51
N ILE A 135 -1.65 6.71 5.51
CA ILE A 135 -2.34 5.44 5.83
C ILE A 135 -3.78 5.71 6.25
N ALA A 136 -4.02 6.63 7.21
CA ALA A 136 -5.36 7.00 7.66
C ALA A 136 -6.26 7.41 6.48
N ARG A 137 -5.74 8.23 5.56
CA ARG A 137 -6.45 8.65 4.35
C ARG A 137 -6.78 7.47 3.44
N ALA A 138 -5.87 6.51 3.28
CA ALA A 138 -6.08 5.33 2.45
C ALA A 138 -7.16 4.40 3.04
N ILE A 139 -7.18 4.24 4.37
CA ILE A 139 -8.09 3.32 5.07
C ILE A 139 -9.45 3.93 5.41
N ALA A 140 -9.57 5.26 5.40
CA ALA A 140 -10.81 5.96 5.76
C ALA A 140 -12.00 5.54 4.89
N LYS A 141 -11.77 5.04 3.68
CA LYS A 141 -12.82 4.49 2.81
C LYS A 141 -13.10 3.00 2.99
N ARG A 142 -12.44 2.33 3.94
CA ARG A 142 -12.52 0.88 4.20
C ARG A 142 -12.18 0.03 2.96
N PRO A 143 -10.97 0.18 2.39
CA PRO A 143 -10.60 -0.54 1.18
C PRO A 143 -10.52 -2.05 1.44
N GLU A 144 -10.89 -2.84 0.43
CA GLU A 144 -10.68 -4.30 0.44
C GLU A 144 -9.20 -4.64 0.19
N VAL A 145 -8.47 -3.79 -0.54
CA VAL A 145 -7.03 -3.95 -0.82
C VAL A 145 -6.28 -2.67 -0.47
N LEU A 146 -5.21 -2.78 0.34
CA LEU A 146 -4.29 -1.70 0.65
C LEU A 146 -2.92 -1.99 0.02
N LEU A 147 -2.53 -1.12 -0.91
CA LEU A 147 -1.27 -1.20 -1.65
C LEU A 147 -0.29 -0.15 -1.11
N CYS A 148 0.87 -0.60 -0.63
CA CYS A 148 1.87 0.27 0.00
C CYS A 148 3.18 0.24 -0.79
N ASP A 149 3.58 1.41 -1.31
CA ASP A 149 4.86 1.62 -1.97
C ASP A 149 5.91 2.15 -0.99
N GLU A 150 6.84 1.28 -0.58
CA GLU A 150 7.96 1.60 0.32
C GLU A 150 7.52 2.40 1.57
N PRO A 151 6.55 1.89 2.36
CA PRO A 151 5.88 2.70 3.36
C PRO A 151 6.81 3.17 4.49
N THR A 152 7.98 2.56 4.64
CA THR A 152 8.99 2.91 5.65
C THR A 152 10.30 3.42 5.03
N GLY A 153 10.38 3.56 3.71
CA GLY A 153 11.65 3.79 3.01
C GLY A 153 12.37 5.10 3.33
N ALA A 154 11.64 6.10 3.85
CA ALA A 154 12.18 7.41 4.23
C ALA A 154 12.29 7.61 5.76
N LEU A 155 12.09 6.56 6.55
CA LEU A 155 11.95 6.62 8.01
C LEU A 155 13.09 5.90 8.71
N ASP A 156 13.43 6.36 9.91
CA ASP A 156 14.28 5.59 10.82
C ASP A 156 13.56 4.32 11.31
N ILE A 157 14.31 3.41 11.92
CA ILE A 157 13.82 2.08 12.30
C ILE A 157 12.66 2.16 13.29
N GLU A 158 12.78 2.98 14.34
CA GLU A 158 11.76 3.11 15.39
C GLU A 158 10.45 3.63 14.80
N THR A 159 10.56 4.67 13.97
CA THR A 159 9.42 5.26 13.26
C THR A 159 8.82 4.29 12.23
N GLY A 160 9.67 3.53 11.52
CA GLY A 160 9.25 2.52 10.55
C GLY A 160 8.45 1.38 11.19
N ILE A 161 8.83 0.94 12.39
CA ILE A 161 8.07 -0.05 13.17
C ILE A 161 6.65 0.47 13.45
N VAL A 162 6.51 1.71 13.94
CA VAL A 162 5.19 2.31 14.26
C VAL A 162 4.29 2.40 13.01
N VAL A 163 4.89 2.68 11.84
CA VAL A 163 4.17 2.66 10.56
C VAL A 163 3.72 1.25 10.17
N LEU A 164 4.58 0.25 10.32
CA LEU A 164 4.23 -1.15 10.04
C LEU A 164 3.17 -1.68 10.99
N GLU A 165 3.20 -1.29 12.27
CA GLU A 165 2.13 -1.59 13.23
C GLU A 165 0.79 -1.05 12.79
N ALA A 166 0.75 0.18 12.25
CA ALA A 166 -0.49 0.75 11.73
C ALA A 166 -1.03 -0.07 10.54
N ILE A 167 -0.16 -0.51 9.63
CA ILE A 167 -0.56 -1.34 8.48
C ILE A 167 -1.00 -2.74 8.93
N ASP A 168 -0.28 -3.37 9.86
CA ASP A 168 -0.64 -4.68 10.44
C ASP A 168 -2.00 -4.62 11.15
N ARG A 169 -2.22 -3.57 11.94
CA ARG A 169 -3.50 -3.33 12.62
C ARG A 169 -4.65 -3.20 11.63
N VAL A 170 -4.46 -2.45 10.55
CA VAL A 170 -5.45 -2.32 9.47
C VAL A 170 -5.79 -3.69 8.86
N ASN A 171 -4.79 -4.49 8.53
CA ASN A 171 -5.00 -5.84 8.01
C ASN A 171 -5.82 -6.72 8.99
N ARG A 172 -5.43 -6.74 10.27
CA ARG A 172 -6.04 -7.60 11.29
C ARG A 172 -7.44 -7.16 11.72
N GLU A 173 -7.67 -5.86 11.91
CA GLU A 173 -8.94 -5.32 12.43
C GLU A 173 -9.97 -5.13 11.33
N LEU A 174 -9.57 -4.75 10.11
CA LEU A 174 -10.49 -4.51 9.00
C LEU A 174 -10.61 -5.70 8.04
N GLY A 175 -9.71 -6.68 8.12
CA GLY A 175 -9.64 -7.78 7.16
C GLY A 175 -9.18 -7.35 5.77
N THR A 176 -8.59 -6.15 5.63
CA THR A 176 -8.07 -5.62 4.36
C THR A 176 -6.89 -6.46 3.88
N THR A 177 -6.89 -6.89 2.62
CA THR A 177 -5.72 -7.50 1.99
C THR A 177 -4.63 -6.43 1.84
N VAL A 178 -3.42 -6.72 2.28
CA VAL A 178 -2.30 -5.78 2.23
C VAL A 178 -1.22 -6.30 1.29
N ALA A 179 -0.70 -5.43 0.42
CA ALA A 179 0.52 -5.69 -0.32
C ALA A 179 1.52 -4.55 -0.08
N VAL A 180 2.66 -4.86 0.52
CA VAL A 180 3.77 -3.92 0.75
C VAL A 180 4.89 -4.25 -0.21
N ILE A 181 5.32 -3.30 -1.04
CA ILE A 181 6.57 -3.42 -1.77
C ILE A 181 7.70 -2.80 -0.95
N THR A 182 8.84 -3.49 -0.88
CA THR A 182 10.02 -2.96 -0.21
C THR A 182 11.33 -3.59 -0.70
N HIS A 183 12.46 -2.98 -0.37
CA HIS A 183 13.78 -3.59 -0.46
C HIS A 183 14.32 -4.02 0.91
N ASN A 184 13.64 -3.70 2.00
CA ASN A 184 14.06 -4.10 3.34
C ASN A 184 13.59 -5.53 3.68
N ALA A 185 14.56 -6.44 3.80
CA ALA A 185 14.29 -7.84 4.10
C ALA A 185 13.72 -8.08 5.51
N SER A 186 13.92 -7.18 6.49
CA SER A 186 13.39 -7.39 7.85
C SER A 186 11.86 -7.42 7.86
N ILE A 187 11.22 -6.65 6.99
CA ILE A 187 9.75 -6.57 6.85
C ILE A 187 9.15 -7.91 6.37
N ALA A 188 9.95 -8.78 5.74
CA ALA A 188 9.49 -10.09 5.29
C ALA A 188 8.87 -10.94 6.42
N ALA A 189 9.34 -10.78 7.66
CA ALA A 189 8.86 -11.55 8.81
C ALA A 189 7.43 -11.16 9.26
N VAL A 190 6.95 -9.95 8.93
CA VAL A 190 5.60 -9.50 9.32
C VAL A 190 4.50 -9.91 8.34
N ALA A 191 4.85 -10.51 7.21
CA ALA A 191 3.92 -10.91 6.15
C ALA A 191 3.45 -12.36 6.32
N ASP A 192 2.24 -12.68 5.83
CA ASP A 192 1.83 -14.08 5.61
C ASP A 192 2.69 -14.71 4.50
N ARG A 193 2.93 -13.94 3.42
CA ARG A 193 3.65 -14.38 2.24
C ARG A 193 4.62 -13.33 1.74
N VAL A 194 5.78 -13.79 1.27
CA VAL A 194 6.87 -12.97 0.75
C VAL A 194 7.17 -13.40 -0.68
N LEU A 195 7.12 -12.45 -1.60
CA LEU A 195 7.39 -12.63 -3.02
C LEU A 195 8.67 -11.90 -3.37
N TYR A 196 9.69 -12.63 -3.79
CA TYR A 196 10.98 -12.06 -4.15
C TYR A 196 10.99 -11.72 -5.64
N MET A 197 11.00 -10.44 -5.96
CA MET A 197 11.04 -9.93 -7.34
C MET A 197 12.47 -9.66 -7.81
N ALA A 198 12.81 -10.16 -8.98
CA ALA A 198 14.08 -9.88 -9.67
C ALA A 198 13.84 -9.85 -11.18
N ASP A 199 14.46 -8.88 -11.87
CA ASP A 199 14.43 -8.73 -13.33
C ASP A 199 13.02 -8.78 -13.97
N GLY A 200 12.02 -8.24 -13.27
CA GLY A 200 10.63 -8.21 -13.74
C GLY A 200 9.84 -9.51 -13.53
N CYS A 201 10.40 -10.48 -12.81
CA CYS A 201 9.76 -11.77 -12.48
C CYS A 201 9.61 -11.96 -10.97
N ILE A 202 8.69 -12.83 -10.56
CA ILE A 202 8.70 -13.41 -9.20
C ILE A 202 9.66 -14.60 -9.20
N ALA A 203 10.83 -14.43 -8.60
CA ALA A 203 11.90 -15.43 -8.60
C ALA A 203 11.73 -16.47 -7.49
N LYS A 204 11.05 -16.12 -6.39
CA LYS A 204 10.83 -17.00 -5.24
C LYS A 204 9.58 -16.54 -4.48
N GLU A 205 8.86 -17.50 -3.92
CA GLU A 205 7.79 -17.29 -2.95
C GLU A 205 8.13 -18.03 -1.66
N THR A 206 7.83 -17.41 -0.51
CA THR A 206 7.86 -18.08 0.81
C THR A 206 6.64 -17.69 1.61
N ARG A 207 6.12 -18.62 2.41
CA ARG A 207 5.02 -18.37 3.36
C ARG A 207 5.55 -18.53 4.78
N ASN A 208 5.19 -17.59 5.65
CA ASN A 208 5.53 -17.66 7.06
C ASN A 208 4.46 -18.50 7.78
N GLU A 209 4.88 -19.49 8.57
CA GLU A 209 3.95 -20.27 9.40
C GLU A 209 3.30 -19.41 10.48
N THR A 210 4.03 -18.40 10.97
CA THR A 210 3.55 -17.42 11.93
C THR A 210 4.20 -16.09 11.64
N ARG A 211 3.37 -15.04 11.57
CA ARG A 211 3.83 -13.66 11.37
C ARG A 211 4.49 -13.13 12.64
N ALA A 212 5.66 -12.52 12.51
CA ALA A 212 6.26 -11.75 13.58
C ALA A 212 5.40 -10.49 13.87
N SER A 213 5.44 -10.00 15.11
CA SER A 213 4.95 -8.65 15.37
C SER A 213 5.91 -7.64 14.74
N PRO A 214 5.42 -6.52 14.16
CA PRO A 214 6.31 -5.44 13.74
C PRO A 214 7.27 -4.95 14.84
N ARG A 215 6.88 -5.06 16.12
CA ARG A 215 7.72 -4.71 17.28
C ARG A 215 8.92 -5.63 17.48
N ASP A 216 8.84 -6.86 16.98
CA ASP A 216 9.90 -7.86 17.13
C ASP A 216 10.94 -7.77 16.01
N LEU A 217 10.77 -6.84 15.07
CA LEU A 217 11.68 -6.66 13.95
C LEU A 217 13.02 -6.09 14.43
N THR A 218 14.08 -6.86 14.21
CA THR A 218 15.47 -6.39 14.25
C THR A 218 15.93 -6.09 12.83
N TRP A 219 16.43 -4.86 12.61
CA TRP A 219 16.88 -4.37 11.30
C TRP A 219 18.40 -4.45 11.16
#